data_AF-A0A960US73-F1
#
_entry.id   AF-A0A960US73-F1
#
_cell.length_a   1.000
_cell.length_b   1.000
_cell.length_c   1.000
_cell.angle_alpha   90.00
_cell.angle_beta   90.00
_cell.angle_gamma   90.00
#
_symmetry.space_group_name_H-M   'P 1'
#
loop_
_entity.id
_entity.type
_entity.pdbx_description
1 polymer ?
#
loop_
_entity_poly.entity_id
_entity_poly.type
_entity_poly.pdbx_seq_one_letter_code
_entity_poly.pdbx_strand_id
1 'polypeptide(L)'
;TSWLLIAVLFAMVYRKEPWRMHVVTAGLLLSTGYLIWGQFAKNTVDRAFLADLKARGIEPEQFMSNPTALNTVLWMGMARQGDTLYVALHGLADPDGPLQWLEIPRNSHYIQSAISKGNPYIERLLWFCRGYYYLTEDASGNLWLHDLRFGRSDGFLTDRGNFIFRFELLRNGERIVGFKQVPPVMRGRLETFHLLWRRIQGDTSIRGGFRMGFHLDDSNREL
;
A
#
# COMPACT_ATOMS: atom_id res chain seq x y z
N THR A 1 -16.68 9.45 -8.07
CA THR A 1 -15.73 10.36 -8.78
C THR A 1 -16.10 11.79 -8.47
N SER A 2 -15.11 12.68 -8.29
CA SER A 2 -15.37 14.10 -8.03
C SER A 2 -16.14 14.79 -9.16
N TRP A 3 -16.06 14.25 -10.38
CA TRP A 3 -16.79 14.74 -11.56
C TRP A 3 -18.30 14.70 -11.44
N LEU A 4 -18.87 13.62 -10.90
CA LEU A 4 -20.31 13.53 -10.66
C LEU A 4 -20.74 14.56 -9.60
N LEU A 5 -19.95 14.71 -8.54
CA LEU A 5 -20.23 15.68 -7.48
C LEU A 5 -20.21 17.12 -8.01
N ILE A 6 -19.21 17.48 -8.82
CA ILE A 6 -19.12 18.80 -9.47
C ILE A 6 -20.32 19.03 -10.39
N ALA A 7 -20.69 18.04 -11.21
CA ALA A 7 -21.84 18.14 -12.10
C ALA A 7 -23.16 18.34 -11.34
N VAL A 8 -23.32 17.64 -10.21
CA VAL A 8 -24.50 17.77 -9.33
C VAL A 8 -24.52 19.12 -8.61
N LEU A 9 -23.39 19.60 -8.08
CA LEU A 9 -23.27 20.94 -7.47
C LEU A 9 -23.60 22.04 -8.49
N PHE A 10 -23.05 21.93 -9.71
CA PHE A 10 -23.36 22.85 -10.80
C PHE A 10 -24.86 22.85 -11.14
N ALA A 11 -25.47 21.66 -11.23
CA ALA A 11 -26.90 21.52 -11.50
C ALA A 11 -27.79 22.11 -10.40
N MET A 12 -27.32 22.13 -9.14
CA MET A 12 -28.02 22.74 -8.01
C MET A 12 -27.94 24.27 -8.02
N VAL A 13 -26.85 24.85 -8.52
CA VAL A 13 -26.68 26.32 -8.64
C VAL A 13 -27.44 26.86 -9.85
N TYR A 14 -27.38 26.19 -11.00
CA TYR A 14 -27.95 26.66 -12.28
C TYR A 14 -29.28 25.97 -12.61
N ARG A 15 -30.26 26.07 -11.70
CA ARG A 15 -31.53 25.30 -11.75
C ARG A 15 -32.39 25.54 -12.99
N LYS A 16 -32.32 26.74 -13.58
CA LYS A 16 -33.21 27.16 -14.69
C LYS A 16 -32.61 26.95 -16.09
N GLU A 17 -31.36 26.52 -16.18
CA GLU A 17 -30.67 26.42 -17.47
C GLU A 17 -30.98 25.09 -18.19
N PRO A 18 -31.32 25.12 -19.50
CA PRO A 18 -31.57 23.92 -20.28
C PRO A 18 -30.30 23.05 -20.43
N TRP A 19 -29.11 23.66 -20.33
CA TRP A 19 -27.83 22.95 -20.42
C TRP A 19 -27.51 22.06 -19.20
N ARG A 20 -28.30 22.15 -18.12
CA ARG A 20 -28.12 21.35 -16.91
C ARG A 20 -28.11 19.85 -17.19
N MET A 21 -29.02 19.37 -18.03
CA MET A 21 -29.12 17.94 -18.34
C MET A 21 -27.85 17.45 -19.03
N HIS A 22 -27.31 18.21 -19.99
CA HIS A 22 -26.06 17.87 -20.67
C HIS A 22 -24.87 17.80 -19.69
N VAL A 23 -24.78 18.71 -18.73
CA VAL A 23 -23.69 18.70 -17.72
C VAL A 23 -23.81 17.50 -16.79
N VAL A 24 -25.01 17.17 -16.32
CA VAL A 24 -25.23 16.00 -15.46
C VAL A 24 -24.98 14.71 -16.23
N THR A 25 -25.47 14.59 -17.46
CA THR A 25 -25.22 13.43 -18.31
C THR A 25 -23.74 13.28 -18.64
N ALA A 26 -23.03 14.35 -18.98
CA ALA A 26 -21.59 14.31 -19.21
C ALA A 26 -20.82 13.91 -17.93
N GLY A 27 -21.18 14.48 -16.78
CA GLY A 27 -20.59 14.12 -15.49
C GLY A 27 -20.84 12.65 -15.13
N LEU A 28 -22.03 12.13 -15.41
CA LEU A 28 -22.37 10.72 -15.23
C LEU A 28 -21.59 9.82 -16.18
N LEU A 29 -21.56 10.12 -17.48
CA LEU A 29 -20.83 9.35 -18.49
C LEU A 29 -19.33 9.28 -18.17
N LEU A 30 -18.71 10.41 -17.82
CA LEU A 30 -17.30 10.45 -17.40
C LEU A 30 -17.06 9.62 -16.13
N SER A 31 -17.99 9.67 -15.19
CA SER A 31 -17.89 8.92 -13.94
C SER A 31 -18.02 7.42 -14.15
N THR A 32 -19.00 7.00 -14.95
CA THR A 32 -19.20 5.60 -15.32
C THR A 32 -18.02 5.08 -16.13
N GLY A 33 -17.55 5.84 -17.12
CA GLY A 33 -16.37 5.50 -17.92
C GLY A 33 -15.12 5.30 -17.04
N TYR A 34 -14.90 6.18 -16.06
CA TYR A 34 -13.82 6.03 -15.10
C TYR A 34 -13.93 4.77 -14.22
N LEU A 35 -15.14 4.44 -13.76
CA LEU A 35 -15.35 3.22 -12.96
C LEU A 35 -15.12 1.95 -13.80
N ILE A 36 -15.60 1.93 -15.06
CA ILE A 36 -15.35 0.85 -16.00
C ILE A 36 -13.85 0.70 -16.25
N TRP A 37 -13.14 1.80 -16.49
CA TRP A 37 -11.69 1.81 -16.64
C TRP A 37 -10.99 1.25 -15.40
N GLY A 38 -11.35 1.71 -14.20
CA GLY A 38 -10.76 1.23 -12.95
C GLY A 38 -10.95 -0.28 -12.75
N GLN A 39 -12.15 -0.79 -13.06
CA GLN A 39 -12.43 -2.23 -12.97
C GLN A 39 -11.64 -3.02 -14.01
N PHE A 40 -11.52 -2.52 -15.24
CA PHE A 40 -10.73 -3.14 -16.31
C PHE A 40 -9.24 -3.20 -15.93
N ALA A 41 -8.67 -2.08 -15.47
CA ALA A 41 -7.30 -1.99 -15.02
C ALA A 41 -7.03 -2.98 -13.88
N LYS A 42 -7.88 -2.98 -12.84
CA LYS A 42 -7.78 -3.90 -11.71
C LYS A 42 -7.79 -5.37 -12.14
N ASN A 43 -8.75 -5.76 -12.97
CA ASN A 43 -8.88 -7.14 -13.42
C ASN A 43 -7.65 -7.60 -14.24
N THR A 44 -7.07 -6.69 -15.02
CA THR A 44 -5.89 -6.97 -15.85
C THR A 44 -4.68 -7.23 -14.97
N VAL A 45 -4.38 -6.32 -14.03
CA VAL A 45 -3.22 -6.48 -13.14
C VAL A 45 -3.38 -7.64 -12.16
N ASP A 46 -4.60 -7.89 -11.64
CA ASP A 46 -4.86 -8.99 -10.70
C ASP A 46 -4.58 -10.35 -11.35
N ARG A 47 -4.97 -10.51 -12.62
CA ARG A 47 -4.65 -11.71 -13.40
C ARG A 47 -3.16 -11.89 -13.59
N ALA A 48 -2.45 -10.81 -13.92
CA ALA A 48 -0.98 -10.85 -14.09
C ALA A 48 -0.28 -11.24 -12.78
N PHE A 49 -0.64 -10.61 -11.65
CA PHE A 49 -0.08 -10.93 -10.34
C PHE A 49 -0.34 -12.40 -9.94
N LEU A 50 -1.59 -12.85 -10.03
CA LEU A 50 -1.95 -14.22 -9.63
C LEU A 50 -1.33 -15.28 -10.55
N ALA A 51 -1.22 -15.00 -11.86
CA ALA A 51 -0.54 -15.89 -12.79
C ALA A 51 0.96 -16.00 -12.48
N ASP A 52 1.63 -14.88 -12.20
CA ASP A 52 3.06 -14.87 -11.85
C ASP A 52 3.34 -15.55 -10.50
N LEU A 53 2.49 -15.33 -9.49
CA LEU A 53 2.57 -16.05 -8.20
C LEU A 53 2.41 -17.56 -8.40
N LYS A 54 1.42 -17.98 -9.18
CA LYS A 54 1.20 -19.40 -9.48
C LYS A 54 2.37 -20.01 -10.23
N ALA A 55 2.95 -19.29 -11.20
CA ALA A 55 4.13 -19.75 -11.95
C ALA A 55 5.37 -19.95 -11.06
N ARG A 56 5.44 -19.25 -9.91
CA ARG A 56 6.48 -19.40 -8.89
C ARG A 56 6.18 -20.48 -7.85
N GLY A 57 5.02 -21.14 -7.92
CA GLY A 57 4.57 -22.07 -6.88
C GLY A 57 4.13 -21.39 -5.58
N ILE A 58 3.84 -20.08 -5.61
CA ILE A 58 3.32 -19.35 -4.47
C ILE A 58 1.80 -19.41 -4.51
N GLU A 59 1.22 -20.05 -3.50
CA GLU A 59 -0.23 -20.12 -3.27
C GLU A 59 -0.57 -19.20 -2.09
N PRO A 60 -0.92 -17.92 -2.35
CA PRO A 60 -1.18 -16.97 -1.29
C PRO A 60 -2.49 -17.29 -0.56
N GLU A 61 -2.45 -17.26 0.78
CA GLU A 61 -3.66 -17.33 1.61
C GLU A 61 -4.52 -16.06 1.45
N GLN A 62 -3.87 -14.94 1.17
CA GLN A 62 -4.51 -13.65 0.92
C GLN A 62 -3.75 -12.90 -0.15
N PHE A 63 -4.51 -12.24 -1.04
CA PHE A 63 -3.97 -11.36 -2.05
C PHE A 63 -4.77 -10.05 -2.06
N MET A 64 -4.07 -8.94 -2.27
CA MET A 64 -4.68 -7.65 -2.57
C MET A 64 -3.86 -6.90 -3.61
N SER A 65 -4.52 -5.97 -4.29
CA SER A 65 -3.86 -5.02 -5.18
C SER A 65 -4.48 -3.64 -5.02
N ASN A 66 -3.64 -2.62 -5.03
CA ASN A 66 -4.07 -1.22 -4.98
C ASN A 66 -3.29 -0.42 -6.02
N PRO A 67 -3.91 0.60 -6.65
CA PRO A 67 -3.16 1.51 -7.48
C PRO A 67 -2.14 2.26 -6.63
N THR A 68 -0.99 2.58 -7.22
CA THR A 68 -0.01 3.46 -6.59
C THR A 68 -0.53 4.90 -6.54
N ALA A 69 0.16 5.77 -5.79
CA ALA A 69 -0.33 7.11 -5.53
C ALA A 69 -0.64 7.89 -6.83
N LEU A 70 -1.80 8.54 -6.84
CA LEU A 70 -2.22 9.52 -7.86
C LEU A 70 -2.38 8.97 -9.30
N ASN A 71 -2.55 7.67 -9.50
CA ASN A 71 -2.78 7.10 -10.83
C ASN A 71 -3.62 5.82 -10.80
N THR A 72 -4.01 5.30 -11.97
CA THR A 72 -4.72 4.01 -12.13
C THR A 72 -4.00 3.06 -13.09
N VAL A 73 -2.73 3.35 -13.39
CA VAL A 73 -1.92 2.67 -14.41
C VAL A 73 -0.91 1.72 -13.77
N LEU A 74 -0.25 2.15 -12.71
CA LEU A 74 0.75 1.38 -11.96
C LEU A 74 0.14 0.87 -10.65
N TRP A 75 0.19 -0.44 -10.46
CA TRP A 75 -0.44 -1.14 -9.35
C TRP A 75 0.59 -1.83 -8.46
N MET A 76 0.29 -1.88 -7.18
CA MET A 76 1.04 -2.61 -6.17
C MET A 76 0.22 -3.85 -5.78
N GLY A 77 0.78 -5.03 -6.02
CA GLY A 77 0.26 -6.32 -5.59
C GLY A 77 0.91 -6.75 -4.27
N MET A 78 0.11 -7.27 -3.36
CA MET A 78 0.56 -7.83 -2.09
C MET A 78 -0.07 -9.21 -1.88
N ALA A 79 0.78 -10.22 -1.68
CA ALA A 79 0.39 -11.58 -1.39
C ALA A 79 0.93 -12.00 -0.02
N ARG A 80 0.17 -12.82 0.72
CA ARG A 80 0.58 -13.37 2.01
C ARG A 80 0.58 -14.89 1.95
N GLN A 81 1.68 -15.50 2.36
CA GLN A 81 1.80 -16.95 2.51
C GLN A 81 2.59 -17.23 3.79
N GLY A 82 1.96 -17.86 4.79
CA GLY A 82 2.58 -18.09 6.09
C GLY A 82 3.07 -16.80 6.75
N ASP A 83 4.33 -16.81 7.19
CA ASP A 83 5.01 -15.66 7.82
C ASP A 83 5.73 -14.74 6.81
N THR A 84 5.42 -14.85 5.52
CA THR A 84 6.03 -14.04 4.45
C THR A 84 4.96 -13.23 3.69
N LEU A 85 5.32 -11.99 3.39
CA LEU A 85 4.59 -11.10 2.48
C LEU A 85 5.40 -10.91 1.20
N TYR A 86 4.71 -10.99 0.07
CA TYR A 86 5.25 -10.73 -1.25
C TYR A 86 4.68 -9.42 -1.76
N VAL A 87 5.53 -8.48 -2.16
CA VAL A 87 5.11 -7.18 -2.71
C VAL A 87 5.71 -6.98 -4.09
N ALA A 88 4.90 -6.65 -5.10
CA ALA A 88 5.38 -6.36 -6.45
C ALA A 88 4.67 -5.14 -7.04
N LEU A 89 5.34 -4.49 -7.98
CA LEU A 89 4.76 -3.43 -8.82
C LEU A 89 4.54 -3.95 -10.24
N HIS A 90 3.36 -3.69 -10.79
CA HIS A 90 3.02 -4.00 -12.16
C HIS A 90 2.14 -2.90 -12.75
N GLY A 91 2.54 -2.36 -13.89
CA GLY A 91 1.81 -1.34 -14.63
C GLY A 91 1.19 -1.87 -15.92
N LEU A 92 0.11 -1.22 -16.38
CA LEU A 92 -0.53 -1.55 -17.66
C LEU A 92 0.38 -1.27 -18.87
N ALA A 93 1.41 -0.46 -18.70
CA ALA A 93 2.42 -0.15 -19.72
C ALA A 93 3.70 -0.99 -19.56
N ASP A 94 3.76 -1.88 -18.56
CA ASP A 94 4.93 -2.74 -18.36
C ASP A 94 5.01 -3.76 -19.52
N PRO A 95 6.21 -4.09 -20.01
CA PRO A 95 6.40 -5.18 -20.95
C PRO A 95 6.03 -6.53 -20.30
N ASP A 96 5.62 -7.49 -21.13
CA ASP A 96 5.40 -8.86 -20.70
C ASP A 96 6.69 -9.45 -20.10
N GLY A 97 6.55 -10.16 -18.98
CA GLY A 97 7.67 -10.78 -18.31
C GLY A 97 7.40 -11.10 -16.84
N PRO A 98 8.36 -11.75 -16.17
CA PRO A 98 8.23 -12.09 -14.77
C PRO A 98 8.21 -10.83 -13.90
N LEU A 99 7.30 -10.80 -12.93
CA LEU A 99 7.20 -9.68 -12.00
C LEU A 99 8.34 -9.70 -10.97
N GLN A 100 8.66 -8.55 -10.40
CA GLN A 100 9.67 -8.49 -9.35
C GLN A 100 8.98 -8.42 -7.99
N TRP A 101 9.04 -9.54 -7.26
CA TRP A 101 8.49 -9.64 -5.93
C TRP A 101 9.57 -9.39 -4.87
N LEU A 102 9.24 -8.53 -3.93
CA LEU A 102 9.97 -8.32 -2.68
C LEU A 102 9.39 -9.25 -1.63
N GLU A 103 10.26 -10.00 -0.98
CA GLU A 103 9.89 -10.85 0.15
C GLU A 103 10.13 -10.09 1.44
N ILE A 104 9.08 -9.96 2.25
CA ILE A 104 9.09 -9.22 3.51
C ILE A 104 8.62 -10.20 4.58
N PRO A 105 9.47 -10.56 5.56
CA PRO A 105 9.04 -11.40 6.65
C PRO A 105 8.02 -10.63 7.50
N ARG A 106 7.01 -11.30 8.03
CA ARG A 106 6.06 -10.70 8.98
C ARG A 106 6.64 -10.66 10.38
N ASN A 107 7.54 -11.59 10.70
CA ASN A 107 8.12 -11.80 12.01
C ASN A 107 7.06 -11.97 13.10
N SER A 108 6.03 -12.79 12.85
CA SER A 108 4.90 -12.96 13.79
C SER A 108 5.32 -13.49 15.17
N HIS A 109 6.49 -14.14 15.26
CA HIS A 109 7.06 -14.63 16.52
C HIS A 109 7.15 -13.55 17.61
N TYR A 110 7.39 -12.28 17.26
CA TYR A 110 7.45 -11.17 18.22
C TYR A 110 6.16 -10.92 19.02
N ILE A 111 5.01 -11.33 18.45
CA ILE A 111 3.69 -11.11 19.06
C ILE A 111 2.94 -12.42 19.30
N GLN A 112 3.53 -13.58 19.00
CA GLN A 112 2.87 -14.88 19.11
C GLN A 112 2.32 -15.15 20.51
N SER A 113 3.11 -14.84 21.55
CA SER A 113 2.69 -14.95 22.96
C SER A 113 1.50 -14.03 23.28
N ALA A 114 1.48 -12.82 22.72
CA ALA A 114 0.39 -11.88 22.91
C ALA A 114 -0.90 -12.33 22.19
N ILE A 115 -0.77 -12.94 21.01
CA ILE A 115 -1.90 -13.55 20.28
C ILE A 115 -2.48 -14.71 21.10
N SER A 116 -1.64 -15.64 21.56
CA SER A 116 -2.09 -16.82 22.34
C SER A 116 -2.80 -16.44 23.64
N LYS A 117 -2.48 -15.27 24.21
CA LYS A 117 -3.08 -14.73 25.44
C LYS A 117 -4.30 -13.83 25.18
N GLY A 118 -4.75 -13.70 23.92
CA GLY A 118 -5.91 -12.86 23.56
C GLY A 118 -5.68 -11.37 23.86
N ASN A 119 -4.49 -10.83 23.54
CA ASN A 119 -4.17 -9.44 23.84
C ASN A 119 -5.01 -8.49 22.97
N PRO A 120 -5.88 -7.64 23.56
CA PRO A 120 -6.83 -6.83 22.79
C PRO A 120 -6.16 -5.76 21.92
N TYR A 121 -4.95 -5.30 22.30
CA TYR A 121 -4.20 -4.33 21.51
C TYR A 121 -3.64 -4.96 20.23
N ILE A 122 -3.11 -6.17 20.35
CA ILE A 122 -2.60 -6.93 19.21
C ILE A 122 -3.74 -7.36 18.31
N GLU A 123 -4.84 -7.89 18.84
CA GLU A 123 -6.01 -8.24 18.04
C GLU A 123 -6.55 -7.05 17.23
N ARG A 124 -6.61 -5.86 17.85
CA ARG A 124 -7.03 -4.63 17.17
C ARG A 124 -6.07 -4.25 16.04
N LEU A 125 -4.76 -4.32 16.27
CA LEU A 125 -3.78 -4.01 15.23
C LEU A 125 -3.80 -5.03 14.09
N LEU A 126 -3.93 -6.32 14.40
CA LEU A 126 -4.03 -7.37 13.39
C LEU A 126 -5.32 -7.24 12.57
N TRP A 127 -6.44 -6.90 13.21
CA TRP A 127 -7.69 -6.54 12.52
C TRP A 127 -7.49 -5.33 11.62
N PHE A 128 -6.81 -4.29 12.11
CA PHE A 128 -6.54 -3.09 11.34
C PHE A 128 -5.71 -3.41 10.10
N CYS A 129 -4.53 -4.04 10.26
CA CYS A 129 -3.61 -4.37 9.17
C CYS A 129 -4.09 -5.50 8.25
N ARG A 130 -5.16 -6.22 8.64
CA ARG A 130 -5.70 -7.39 7.92
C ARG A 130 -4.64 -8.46 7.61
N GLY A 131 -3.65 -8.62 8.49
CA GLY A 131 -2.55 -9.58 8.30
C GLY A 131 -1.38 -9.10 7.42
N TYR A 132 -1.44 -7.89 6.86
CA TYR A 132 -0.35 -7.30 6.05
C TYR A 132 0.54 -6.41 6.91
N TYR A 133 1.32 -7.05 7.77
CA TYR A 133 2.23 -6.35 8.69
C TYR A 133 3.65 -6.90 8.63
N TYR A 134 4.60 -6.07 9.04
CA TYR A 134 5.98 -6.45 9.30
C TYR A 134 6.35 -6.00 10.71
N LEU A 135 6.86 -6.91 11.54
CA LEU A 135 7.36 -6.61 12.87
C LEU A 135 8.88 -6.47 12.88
N THR A 136 9.36 -5.43 13.54
CA THR A 136 10.78 -5.20 13.75
C THR A 136 11.05 -4.77 15.17
N GLU A 137 12.23 -5.11 15.67
CA GLU A 137 12.78 -4.55 16.89
C GLU A 137 13.88 -3.55 16.54
N ASP A 138 13.92 -2.43 17.26
CA ASP A 138 14.99 -1.44 17.11
C ASP A 138 16.19 -1.75 18.02
N ALA A 139 17.29 -1.01 17.84
CA ALA A 139 18.49 -1.19 18.65
C ALA A 139 18.29 -0.90 20.16
N SER A 140 17.19 -0.22 20.52
CA SER A 140 16.80 0.06 21.91
C SER A 140 15.83 -0.98 22.48
N GLY A 141 15.47 -2.02 21.71
CA GLY A 141 14.53 -3.08 22.12
C GLY A 141 13.06 -2.69 22.00
N ASN A 142 12.73 -1.57 21.35
CA ASN A 142 11.33 -1.23 21.10
C ASN A 142 10.80 -2.05 19.93
N LEU A 143 9.58 -2.57 20.10
CA LEU A 143 8.91 -3.36 19.08
C LEU A 143 8.01 -2.48 18.22
N TRP A 144 8.14 -2.62 16.91
CA TRP A 144 7.43 -1.83 15.92
C TRP A 144 6.63 -2.73 14.99
N LEU A 145 5.39 -2.34 14.73
CA LEU A 145 4.52 -2.95 13.73
C LEU A 145 4.34 -1.97 12.57
N HIS A 146 4.70 -2.40 11.37
CA HIS A 146 4.54 -1.65 10.13
C HIS A 146 3.36 -2.22 9.33
N ASP A 147 2.43 -1.38 8.89
CA ASP A 147 1.33 -1.77 7.99
C ASP A 147 1.75 -1.56 6.53
N LEU A 148 1.77 -2.63 5.74
CA LEU A 148 2.26 -2.58 4.36
C LEU A 148 1.23 -2.05 3.38
N ARG A 149 -0.06 -2.01 3.73
CA ARG A 149 -1.15 -1.73 2.78
C ARG A 149 -1.11 -0.33 2.19
N PHE A 150 -0.57 0.61 2.96
CA PHE A 150 -0.39 2.00 2.56
C PHE A 150 0.98 2.24 1.90
N GLY A 151 1.82 1.22 1.86
CA GLY A 151 3.13 1.22 1.25
C GLY A 151 4.20 1.98 2.03
N ARG A 152 5.29 2.26 1.31
CA ARG A 152 6.46 2.98 1.80
C ARG A 152 6.52 4.39 1.21
N SER A 153 7.26 5.27 1.85
CA SER A 153 7.51 6.64 1.38
C SER A 153 8.19 6.72 0.02
N ASP A 154 8.86 5.64 -0.40
CA ASP A 154 9.47 5.47 -1.72
C ASP A 154 8.60 4.65 -2.69
N GLY A 155 7.39 4.26 -2.29
CA GLY A 155 6.50 3.43 -3.10
C GLY A 155 7.04 2.04 -3.45
N PHE A 156 8.01 1.51 -2.67
CA PHE A 156 8.79 0.31 -3.03
C PHE A 156 9.60 0.45 -4.32
N LEU A 157 9.92 1.68 -4.74
CA LEU A 157 10.76 1.96 -5.91
C LEU A 157 12.26 1.92 -5.57
N THR A 158 12.59 1.94 -4.28
CA THR A 158 13.96 1.86 -3.77
C THR A 158 14.04 0.90 -2.58
N ASP A 159 15.19 0.85 -1.93
CA ASP A 159 15.41 0.10 -0.70
C ASP A 159 15.45 0.98 0.56
N ARG A 160 15.20 2.30 0.43
CA ARG A 160 15.38 3.30 1.50
C ARG A 160 14.08 3.86 2.09
N GLY A 161 12.92 3.55 1.52
CA GLY A 161 11.65 4.07 2.01
C GLY A 161 11.25 3.55 3.38
N ASN A 162 10.57 4.38 4.15
CA ASN A 162 9.95 4.04 5.41
C ASN A 162 8.48 3.67 5.22
N PHE A 163 7.96 2.70 5.97
CA PHE A 163 6.52 2.41 5.96
C PHE A 163 5.71 3.63 6.45
N ILE A 164 4.60 3.90 5.77
CA ILE A 164 3.80 5.10 6.04
C ILE A 164 3.04 4.98 7.37
N PHE A 165 2.51 3.79 7.66
CA PHE A 165 1.79 3.51 8.91
C PHE A 165 2.64 2.60 9.79
N ARG A 166 3.06 3.13 10.93
CA ARG A 166 3.92 2.45 11.90
C ARG A 166 3.37 2.66 13.30
N PHE A 167 3.44 1.60 14.10
CA PHE A 167 2.96 1.58 15.47
C PHE A 167 4.08 1.08 16.38
N GLU A 168 4.43 1.84 17.40
CA GLU A 168 5.29 1.36 18.48
C GLU A 168 4.42 0.60 19.47
N LEU A 169 4.81 -0.63 19.80
CA LEU A 169 4.12 -1.49 20.75
C LEU A 169 4.67 -1.22 22.15
N LEU A 170 3.81 -0.68 23.02
CA LEU A 170 4.19 -0.34 24.39
C LEU A 170 4.24 -1.62 25.22
N ARG A 171 5.39 -1.88 25.85
CA ARG A 171 5.65 -3.07 26.66
C ARG A 171 5.80 -2.70 28.14
N ASN A 172 5.28 -3.56 29.01
CA ASN A 172 5.60 -3.61 30.44
C ASN A 172 6.11 -5.02 30.76
N GLY A 173 7.43 -5.16 30.85
CA GLY A 173 8.09 -6.47 30.77
C GLY A 173 7.78 -7.16 29.44
N GLU A 174 7.37 -8.42 29.49
CA GLU A 174 6.98 -9.19 28.29
C GLU A 174 5.57 -8.88 27.78
N ARG A 175 4.77 -8.10 28.53
CA ARG A 175 3.37 -7.86 28.19
C ARG A 175 3.22 -6.60 27.35
N ILE A 176 2.50 -6.72 26.25
CA ILE A 176 2.08 -5.59 25.43
C ILE A 176 0.87 -4.93 26.11
N VAL A 177 1.00 -3.65 26.47
CA VAL A 177 0.00 -2.89 27.24
C VAL A 177 -0.64 -1.77 26.43
N GLY A 178 -0.19 -1.54 25.20
CA GLY A 178 -0.76 -0.55 24.30
C GLY A 178 0.04 -0.41 23.02
N PHE A 179 -0.33 0.56 22.21
CA PHE A 179 0.44 0.98 21.04
C PHE A 179 0.26 2.49 20.80
N LYS A 180 1.23 3.11 20.15
CA LYS A 180 1.11 4.50 19.65
C LYS A 180 1.43 4.53 18.16
N GLN A 181 0.63 5.26 17.40
CA GLN A 181 0.93 5.52 15.99
C GLN A 181 1.99 6.61 15.91
N VAL A 182 3.02 6.39 15.10
CA VAL A 182 4.06 7.39 14.85
C VAL A 182 3.88 7.96 13.44
N PRO A 183 3.87 9.29 13.28
CA PRO A 183 3.73 9.91 11.96
C PRO A 183 4.80 9.45 10.96
N PRO A 184 4.46 9.38 9.67
CA PRO A 184 5.44 9.05 8.64
C PRO A 184 6.45 10.17 8.47
N VAL A 185 7.72 9.79 8.28
CA VAL A 185 8.77 10.70 7.82
C VAL A 185 8.80 10.64 6.30
N MET A 186 8.39 11.72 5.64
CA MET A 186 8.32 11.82 4.17
C MET A 186 9.57 12.54 3.64
N ARG A 187 10.68 11.81 3.43
CA ARG A 187 11.92 12.34 2.84
C ARG A 187 12.02 11.98 1.35
N GLY A 188 12.65 12.82 0.53
CA GLY A 188 12.96 12.51 -0.87
C GLY A 188 11.79 12.51 -1.87
N ARG A 189 10.71 13.25 -1.59
CA ARG A 189 9.44 13.23 -2.36
C ARG A 189 9.62 13.43 -3.88
N LEU A 190 10.53 14.31 -4.30
CA LEU A 190 10.78 14.63 -5.71
C LEU A 190 11.41 13.46 -6.47
N GLU A 191 12.44 12.83 -5.91
CA GLU A 191 13.11 11.66 -6.50
C GLU A 191 12.14 10.49 -6.62
N THR A 192 11.38 10.20 -5.56
CA THR A 192 10.34 9.17 -5.60
C THR A 192 9.31 9.44 -6.69
N PHE A 193 8.90 10.70 -6.86
CA PHE A 193 7.94 11.07 -7.91
C PHE A 193 8.51 10.83 -9.31
N HIS A 194 9.77 11.17 -9.56
CA HIS A 194 10.42 10.92 -10.84
C HIS A 194 10.51 9.41 -11.15
N LEU A 195 10.89 8.59 -10.16
CA LEU A 195 10.90 7.14 -10.31
C LEU A 195 9.50 6.57 -10.53
N LEU A 196 8.50 7.09 -9.82
CA LEU A 196 7.11 6.69 -9.98
C LEU A 196 6.63 6.99 -11.41
N TRP A 197 6.94 8.18 -11.93
CA TRP A 197 6.58 8.57 -13.29
C TRP A 197 7.20 7.64 -14.34
N ARG A 198 8.50 7.34 -14.22
CA ARG A 198 9.17 6.36 -15.10
C ARG A 198 8.54 4.98 -15.01
N ARG A 199 8.19 4.52 -13.81
CA ARG A 199 7.48 3.24 -13.65
C ARG A 199 6.09 3.26 -14.28
N ILE A 200 5.34 4.35 -14.18
CA ILE A 200 4.04 4.52 -14.86
C ILE A 200 4.20 4.40 -16.38
N GLN A 201 5.33 4.85 -16.93
CA GLN A 201 5.65 4.74 -18.36
C GLN A 201 6.15 3.34 -18.78
N GLY A 202 6.25 2.37 -17.86
CA GLY A 202 6.64 0.99 -18.17
C GLY A 202 8.12 0.64 -17.93
N ASP A 203 8.88 1.51 -17.24
CA ASP A 203 10.31 1.27 -16.99
C ASP A 203 10.57 0.23 -15.88
N THR A 204 10.54 -1.05 -16.23
CA THR A 204 10.76 -2.18 -15.30
C THR A 204 12.23 -2.36 -14.88
N SER A 205 13.15 -1.50 -15.35
CA SER A 205 14.54 -1.47 -14.86
C SER A 205 14.64 -0.93 -13.43
N ILE A 206 13.65 -0.14 -12.99
CA ILE A 206 13.57 0.37 -11.62
C ILE A 206 13.12 -0.76 -10.71
N ARG A 207 14.10 -1.35 -10.02
CA ARG A 207 13.91 -2.44 -9.08
C ARG A 207 13.87 -1.89 -7.66
N GLY A 208 12.73 -2.07 -7.00
CA GLY A 208 12.62 -1.88 -5.56
C GLY A 208 13.54 -2.81 -4.80
N GLY A 209 13.76 -2.52 -3.53
CA GLY A 209 14.47 -3.42 -2.64
C GLY A 209 13.86 -3.41 -1.25
N PHE A 210 14.17 -4.44 -0.47
CA PHE A 210 13.80 -4.51 0.92
C PHE A 210 15.06 -4.70 1.77
N ARG A 211 15.26 -3.81 2.74
CA ARG A 211 16.32 -3.93 3.74
C ARG A 211 15.71 -4.46 5.03
N MET A 212 16.26 -5.55 5.53
CA MET A 212 15.86 -6.10 6.83
C MET A 212 16.27 -5.17 7.97
N GLY A 213 15.52 -5.23 9.07
CA GLY A 213 15.75 -4.44 10.28
C GLY A 213 14.88 -3.18 10.39
N PHE A 214 14.93 -2.57 11.56
CA PHE A 214 14.28 -1.29 11.82
C PHE A 214 15.18 -0.14 11.37
N HIS A 215 14.64 0.77 10.56
CA HIS A 215 15.35 1.95 10.09
C HIS A 215 14.64 3.20 10.61
N LEU A 216 15.22 3.82 11.63
CA LEU A 216 15.09 5.25 11.83
C LEU A 216 16.35 5.86 11.25
N ASP A 217 16.19 6.83 10.36
CA ASP A 217 17.25 7.78 10.11
C ASP A 217 17.41 8.56 11.43
N ASP A 218 18.49 8.27 12.18
CA ASP A 218 18.78 8.79 13.52
C ASP A 218 18.91 10.32 13.57
N SER A 219 18.74 11.03 12.46
CA SER A 219 18.84 12.48 12.37
C SER A 219 17.67 13.25 12.99
N ASN A 220 16.74 12.60 13.68
CA ASN A 220 15.60 13.26 14.35
C ASN A 220 15.71 13.28 15.88
N ARG A 221 16.91 13.03 16.43
CA ARG A 221 17.25 13.35 17.83
C ARG A 221 17.58 14.83 18.08
N GLU A 222 17.54 15.68 17.04
CA GLU A 222 17.76 17.12 17.15
C GLU A 222 16.54 17.91 16.67
N LEU A 223 15.45 17.91 17.45
CA LEU A 223 14.49 19.01 17.57
C LEU A 223 13.83 18.97 18.95
#